data_AF-A0A7G9BDW5-F1
#
_entry.id   AF-A0A7G9BDW5-F1
#
_cell.length_a   1.000
_cell.length_b   1.000
_cell.length_c   1.000
_cell.angle_alpha   90.00
_cell.angle_beta   90.00
_cell.angle_gamma   90.00
#
_symmetry.space_group_name_H-M   'P 1'
#
loop_
_entity.id
_entity.type
_entity.pdbx_description
1 polymer ?
#
loop_
_entity_poly.entity_id
_entity_poly.type
_entity_poly.pdbx_seq_one_letter_code
_entity_poly.pdbx_strand_id
1 'polypeptide(L)' 'MQTKEPFDVTFNDVDYAVFPEEDNTYTIFKDGVEYIKIMKDTESSWLKLDPETELPRFEADDEINAIGKEIIAYQSSL' A
#
# COMPACT_ATOMS: atom_id res chain seq x y z
N MET A 1 3.69 16.64 -11.75
CA MET A 1 2.98 15.39 -11.43
C MET A 1 3.97 14.27 -11.68
N GLN A 2 4.69 13.82 -10.65
CA GLN A 2 5.60 12.68 -10.79
C GLN A 2 4.80 11.45 -10.33
N THR A 3 4.05 10.85 -11.25
CA THR A 3 3.42 9.55 -11.03
C THR A 3 4.55 8.53 -10.90
N LYS A 4 4.64 7.89 -9.73
CA LYS A 4 5.59 6.79 -9.53
C LYS A 4 5.12 5.58 -10.33
N GLU A 5 6.05 4.82 -10.90
CA GLU A 5 5.72 3.60 -11.63
C GLU A 5 5.19 2.52 -10.67
N PRO A 6 4.21 1.70 -11.10
CA PRO A 6 3.80 0.53 -10.34
C PRO A 6 4.97 -0.45 -10.14
N PHE A 7 4.93 -1.19 -9.04
CA PHE A 7 5.96 -2.16 -8.70
C PHE A 7 5.38 -3.32 -7.89
N ASP A 8 6.10 -4.43 -7.84
CA ASP A 8 5.69 -5.62 -7.10
C ASP A 8 6.43 -5.72 -5.77
N VAL A 9 5.74 -6.19 -4.74
CA VAL A 9 6.32 -6.56 -3.45
C VAL A 9 5.83 -7.95 -3.03
N THR A 10 6.71 -8.74 -2.44
CA THR A 10 6.39 -10.10 -2.00
C THR A 10 6.43 -10.16 -0.48
N PHE A 11 5.36 -10.65 0.14
CA PHE A 11 5.27 -10.83 1.58
C PHE A 11 4.54 -12.13 1.92
N ASN A 12 5.13 -12.96 2.79
CA ASN A 12 4.58 -14.27 3.20
C ASN A 12 4.18 -15.18 2.01
N ASP A 13 5.05 -15.28 1.00
CA ASP A 13 4.80 -16.05 -0.23
C ASP A 13 3.58 -15.57 -1.04
N VAL A 14 3.11 -14.34 -0.81
CA VAL A 14 2.08 -13.68 -1.59
C VAL A 14 2.71 -12.51 -2.33
N ASP A 15 2.45 -12.45 -3.64
CA ASP A 15 2.86 -11.33 -4.49
C ASP A 15 1.76 -10.26 -4.54
N TYR A 16 2.15 -9.03 -4.22
CA TYR A 16 1.30 -7.85 -4.26
C TYR A 16 1.81 -6.89 -5.33
N ALA A 17 0.91 -6.47 -6.22
CA ALA A 17 1.21 -5.38 -7.14
C ALA A 17 0.75 -4.06 -6.48
N VAL A 18 1.67 -3.10 -6.41
CA VAL A 18 1.49 -1.81 -5.75
C VAL A 18 1.42 -0.72 -6.82
N PHE A 19 0.33 0.03 -6.80
CA PHE A 19 0.09 1.16 -7.68
C PHE A 19 0.09 2.45 -6.86
N PRO A 20 1.18 3.22 -6.89
CA PRO A 20 1.23 4.50 -6.20
C PRO A 20 0.25 5.50 -6.82
N GLU A 21 -0.55 6.14 -5.98
CA GLU A 21 -1.46 7.22 -6.33
C GLU A 21 -0.94 8.56 -5.77
N GLU A 22 -1.80 9.57 -5.74
CA GLU A 22 -1.51 10.86 -5.11
C GLU A 22 -1.63 10.76 -3.58
N ASP A 23 -1.15 11.80 -2.88
CA ASP A 23 -1.31 11.95 -1.41
C ASP A 23 -0.78 10.78 -0.55
N ASN A 24 0.26 10.08 -1.01
CA ASN A 24 0.80 8.87 -0.36
C ASN A 24 -0.23 7.73 -0.23
N THR A 25 -1.16 7.67 -1.17
CA THR A 25 -2.09 6.54 -1.32
C THR A 25 -1.52 5.52 -2.28
N TYR A 26 -1.84 4.25 -2.05
CA TYR A 26 -1.38 3.13 -2.84
C TYR A 26 -2.53 2.13 -3.00
N THR A 27 -2.83 1.77 -4.24
CA THR A 27 -3.77 0.70 -4.55
C THR A 27 -3.03 -0.62 -4.62
N ILE A 28 -3.46 -1.59 -3.83
CA ILE A 28 -2.82 -2.89 -3.69
C ILE A 28 -3.65 -3.93 -4.41
N PHE A 29 -3.01 -4.73 -5.27
CA PHE A 29 -3.59 -5.89 -5.91
C PHE A 29 -2.95 -7.16 -5.32
N LYS A 30 -3.77 -8.17 -5.05
CA LYS A 30 -3.35 -9.48 -4.55
C LYS A 30 -3.80 -10.53 -5.56
N ASP A 31 -2.87 -11.34 -6.07
CA ASP A 31 -3.16 -12.35 -7.10
C ASP A 31 -3.91 -11.80 -8.33
N GLY A 32 -3.62 -10.54 -8.71
CA GLY A 32 -4.24 -9.87 -9.85
C GLY A 32 -5.66 -9.31 -9.60
N VAL A 33 -6.16 -9.36 -8.37
CA VAL A 33 -7.44 -8.76 -7.97
C VAL A 33 -7.18 -7.56 -7.08
N GLU A 34 -7.91 -6.46 -7.29
CA GLU A 34 -7.85 -5.29 -6.41
C GLU A 34 -8.20 -5.71 -4.99
N TYR A 35 -7.26 -5.52 -4.07
CA TYR A 35 -7.38 -5.98 -2.70
C TYR A 35 -7.87 -4.87 -1.78
N ILE A 36 -7.13 -3.76 -1.75
CA ILE A 36 -7.36 -2.66 -0.80
C ILE A 36 -6.59 -1.42 -1.24
N LYS A 37 -7.10 -0.24 -0.88
CA LYS A 37 -6.32 1.00 -0.91
C LYS A 37 -5.72 1.28 0.46
N ILE A 38 -4.46 1.67 0.50
CA ILE A 38 -3.76 2.02 1.74
C ILE A 38 -3.14 3.41 1.62
N MET A 39 -3.06 4.10 2.74
CA MET A 39 -2.44 5.41 2.86
C MET A 39 -1.33 5.36 3.90
N LYS A 40 -0.19 5.96 3.56
CA LYS A 40 0.89 6.16 4.54
C LYS A 40 0.51 7.32 5.46
N ASP A 41 0.23 7.01 6.72
CA ASP A 41 -0.15 8.00 7.73
C ASP A 41 1.08 8.58 8.44
N THR A 42 1.99 7.73 8.91
CA THR A 42 3.28 8.13 9.48
C THR A 42 4.43 7.36 8.84
N GLU A 43 5.65 7.53 9.33
CA GLU A 43 6.82 6.78 8.82
C GLU A 43 6.65 5.27 8.93
N SER A 44 5.92 4.78 9.94
CA SER A 44 5.77 3.35 10.25
C SER A 44 4.33 2.85 10.30
N SER A 45 3.33 3.74 10.19
CA SER A 45 1.91 3.38 10.24
C SER A 45 1.23 3.56 8.89
N TRP A 46 0.45 2.55 8.53
CA TRP A 46 -0.35 2.51 7.31
C TRP A 46 -1.82 2.31 7.65
N LEU A 47 -2.68 3.07 6.97
CA LEU A 47 -4.13 3.03 7.17
C LEU A 47 -4.80 2.46 5.92
N LYS A 48 -5.86 1.69 6.13
CA LYS A 48 -6.75 1.28 5.04
C LYS A 48 -7.64 2.45 4.65
N LEU A 49 -7.97 2.58 3.37
CA LEU A 49 -9.04 3.46 2.92
C LEU A 49 -10.32 2.67 2.75
N ASP A 50 -11.42 3.29 3.14
CA ASP A 50 -12.76 2.77 2.91
C ASP A 50 -13.08 2.79 1.41
N PRO A 51 -13.51 1.67 0.80
CA PRO A 51 -13.71 1.60 -0.64
C PRO A 51 -14.91 2.43 -1.14
N GLU A 52 -15.85 2.80 -0.26
CA GLU A 52 -17.04 3.58 -0.64
C GLU A 52 -16.85 5.08 -0.41
N THR A 53 -16.14 5.43 0.67
CA THR A 53 -15.99 6.82 1.14
C THR A 53 -14.59 7.39 0.95
N GLU A 54 -13.60 6.55 0.62
CA GLU A 54 -12.17 6.87 0.53
C GLU A 54 -11.58 7.47 1.82
N LEU A 55 -12.27 7.30 2.94
CA LEU A 55 -11.82 7.80 4.24
C LEU A 55 -10.87 6.81 4.93
N PRO A 56 -9.85 7.28 5.66
CA PRO A 56 -8.99 6.42 6.45
C PRO A 56 -9.75 5.65 7.54
N ARG A 57 -9.61 4.33 7.53
CA ARG A 57 -10.06 3.43 8.58
C ARG A 57 -8.92 3.23 9.57
N PHE A 58 -9.11 3.75 10.78
CA PHE A 58 -8.18 3.64 11.90
C PHE A 58 -8.30 2.27 12.59
N GLU A 59 -7.91 1.23 11.87
CA GLU A 59 -7.85 -0.14 12.38
C GLU A 59 -6.43 -0.67 12.21
N ALA A 60 -5.89 -1.27 13.27
CA ALA A 60 -4.61 -1.95 13.19
C ALA A 60 -4.76 -3.18 12.28
N ASP A 61 -3.88 -3.26 11.29
CA ASP A 61 -3.86 -4.37 10.35
C ASP A 61 -2.40 -4.75 10.07
N ASP A 62 -2.00 -5.91 10.59
CA ASP A 62 -0.61 -6.38 10.54
C ASP A 62 -0.16 -6.64 9.11
N GLU A 63 -1.06 -7.11 8.23
CA GLU A 63 -0.77 -7.34 6.82
C GLU A 63 -0.52 -6.01 6.10
N ILE A 64 -1.36 -5.01 6.35
CA ILE A 64 -1.22 -3.67 5.75
C ILE A 64 0.05 -2.98 6.20
N ASN A 65 0.38 -3.06 7.49
CA ASN A 65 1.64 -2.52 8.00
C ASN A 65 2.86 -3.27 7.45
N ALA A 66 2.75 -4.59 7.19
CA ALA A 66 3.81 -5.36 6.56
C ALA A 66 4.02 -4.95 5.09
N ILE A 67 2.94 -4.89 4.30
CA ILE A 67 2.98 -4.39 2.90
C ILE A 67 3.60 -2.98 2.86
N GLY A 68 3.17 -2.11 3.78
CA GLY A 68 3.70 -0.76 3.91
C GLY A 68 5.20 -0.70 4.18
N LYS A 69 5.75 -1.64 4.96
CA LYS A 69 7.20 -1.76 5.18
C LYS A 69 7.92 -2.17 3.91
N GLU A 70 7.39 -3.13 3.16
CA GLU A 70 7.98 -3.57 1.89
C GLU A 70 7.99 -2.42 0.87
N ILE A 71 6.93 -1.60 0.83
CA ILE A 71 6.88 -0.40 0.00
C ILE A 71 8.00 0.59 0.38
N ILE A 72 8.23 0.83 1.67
CA ILE A 72 9.31 1.72 2.13
C ILE A 72 10.68 1.14 1.77
N ALA A 73 10.86 -0.17 1.94
CA ALA A 73 12.10 -0.85 1.60
C ALA A 73 12.40 -0.74 0.11
N TYR A 74 11.39 -0.99 -0.75
CA TYR A 74 11.49 -0.81 -2.19
C TYR A 74 11.88 0.63 -2.56
N GLN A 75 11.15 1.62 -2.06
CA GLN A 75 11.41 3.03 -2.34
C GLN A 75 12.79 3.52 -1.86
N SER A 76 13.34 2.91 -0.81
CA SER A 76 14.67 3.24 -0.28
C SER A 76 15.80 2.56 -1.07
N SER A 77 15.47 1.61 -1.94
CA SER A 77 16.43 0.89 -2.79
C SER A 77 16.60 1.50 -4.19
N LEU A 78 15.78 2.50 -4.53
CA LEU A 78 15.83 3.31 -5.75
C LEU A 78 16.77 4.51 -5.56
#